data_AF-A0A356CKE3-F1
#
_entry.id   AF-A0A356CKE3-F1
#
_cell.length_a   1.000
_cell.length_b   1.000
_cell.length_c   1.000
_cell.angle_alpha   90.00
_cell.angle_beta   90.00
_cell.angle_gamma   90.00
#
_symmetry.space_group_name_H-M   'P 1'
#
loop_
_entity.id
_entity.type
_entity.pdbx_description
1 polymer ?
#
loop_
_entity_poly.entity_id
_entity_poly.type
_entity_poly.pdbx_seq_one_letter_code
_entity_poly.pdbx_strand_id
1 'polypeptide(L)'
;IVVAAAGNLDSDKIFYPAAYDGVIGVSATDGQDMPAGFSNYGGSVDLAAPGGRERSSDPEISAIISTQAALAEGGIIADFGELTGTSMASVQVAGVLGLMKAVYPQLTPELVERLLSAGHMTVDLGPKGRDDVFGHGRIDSYKAVESVNQLAAGMPFPDQPVVALSTTYLNVSSLRESALLSVNNAGNGTLKVSAVTGESNYVQVDEIRADESYLIRLNRTGLANGLYQNRIHITTNTGRFSVPLVFSVVESVSLRFSDIGAIKMKLKTSSSVWEEQKAAAGQDNHYAYTFEADDAPSELLAGVDLDNDGEVCAPRERCVTLFVGNALGKNVGSTENIVDVTYMPLMQ
;
A
#
# COMPACT_ATOMS: atom_id res chain seq x y z
N ILE A 1 -3.31 18.13 18.49
CA ILE A 1 -2.32 17.07 18.80
C ILE A 1 -3.03 16.12 19.75
N VAL A 2 -3.23 14.88 19.33
CA VAL A 2 -3.89 13.84 20.13
C VAL A 2 -2.89 12.72 20.34
N VAL A 3 -2.80 12.22 21.57
CA VAL A 3 -1.89 11.12 21.95
C VAL A 3 -2.73 10.02 22.58
N ALA A 4 -2.49 8.78 22.20
CA ALA A 4 -3.22 7.63 22.71
C ALA A 4 -2.32 6.42 22.93
N ALA A 5 -2.71 5.60 23.89
CA ALA A 5 -2.03 4.36 24.24
C ALA A 5 -2.25 3.29 23.16
N ALA A 6 -1.17 2.61 22.76
CA ALA A 6 -1.23 1.52 21.79
C ALA A 6 -2.04 0.31 22.32
N GLY A 7 -2.17 0.16 23.63
CA GLY A 7 -2.89 -0.93 24.30
C GLY A 7 -1.94 -1.92 25.00
N ASN A 8 -2.52 -2.78 25.85
CA ASN A 8 -1.75 -3.63 26.78
C ASN A 8 -2.09 -5.12 26.60
N LEU A 9 -2.16 -5.61 25.35
CA LEU A 9 -2.58 -6.97 25.01
C LEU A 9 -1.50 -7.80 24.30
N ASP A 10 -0.26 -7.30 24.19
CA ASP A 10 0.84 -7.95 23.45
C ASP A 10 0.40 -8.38 22.04
N SER A 11 -0.21 -7.46 21.30
CA SER A 11 -0.83 -7.75 20.01
C SER A 11 -0.53 -6.69 18.97
N ASP A 12 -0.46 -7.12 17.71
CA ASP A 12 -0.41 -6.29 16.50
C ASP A 12 -1.79 -5.84 15.99
N LYS A 13 -2.86 -6.17 16.71
CA LYS A 13 -4.22 -5.80 16.32
C LYS A 13 -4.41 -4.29 16.45
N ILE A 14 -5.04 -3.72 15.41
CA ILE A 14 -5.45 -2.31 15.38
C ILE A 14 -6.24 -1.97 16.64
N PHE A 15 -5.73 -0.99 17.40
CA PHE A 15 -6.32 -0.54 18.66
C PHE A 15 -6.67 0.95 18.58
N TYR A 16 -7.94 1.27 18.80
CA TYR A 16 -8.43 2.66 18.75
C TYR A 16 -8.49 3.26 20.17
N PRO A 17 -8.22 4.57 20.33
CA PRO A 17 -8.05 5.56 19.27
C PRO A 17 -6.63 5.73 18.71
N ALA A 18 -5.63 4.97 19.20
CA ALA A 18 -4.24 5.10 18.75
C ALA A 18 -4.05 4.87 17.25
N ALA A 19 -4.89 4.04 16.63
CA ALA A 19 -4.83 3.78 15.20
C ALA A 19 -5.62 4.75 14.30
N TYR A 20 -6.19 5.84 14.83
CA TYR A 20 -6.78 6.86 13.97
C TYR A 20 -5.69 7.72 13.32
N ASP A 21 -5.87 8.05 12.04
CA ASP A 21 -5.00 9.01 11.34
C ASP A 21 -4.91 10.33 12.13
N GLY A 22 -3.69 10.83 12.34
CA GLY A 22 -3.41 12.05 13.10
C GLY A 22 -3.46 11.89 14.63
N VAL A 23 -3.62 10.67 15.15
CA VAL A 23 -3.42 10.34 16.56
C VAL A 23 -2.04 9.72 16.74
N ILE A 24 -1.28 10.22 17.70
CA ILE A 24 0.04 9.70 18.04
C ILE A 24 -0.14 8.46 18.93
N GLY A 25 0.10 7.28 18.38
CA GLY A 25 0.07 6.00 19.08
C GLY A 25 1.36 5.70 19.83
N VAL A 26 1.25 5.42 21.13
CA VAL A 26 2.40 5.26 22.03
C VAL A 26 2.51 3.85 22.58
N SER A 27 3.62 3.17 22.27
CA SER A 27 4.01 1.89 22.87
C SER A 27 4.81 2.09 24.16
N ALA A 28 4.94 1.03 24.97
CA ALA A 28 5.60 1.07 26.27
C ALA A 28 6.96 0.37 26.26
N THR A 29 7.95 0.99 26.89
CA THR A 29 9.23 0.35 27.25
C THR A 29 9.35 0.16 28.77
N ASP A 30 10.23 -0.75 29.19
CA ASP A 30 10.73 -0.77 30.57
C ASP A 30 11.88 0.23 30.76
N GLY A 31 12.44 0.30 31.98
CA GLY A 31 13.51 1.25 32.31
C GLY A 31 14.87 0.96 31.68
N GLN A 32 15.01 -0.17 30.97
CA GLN A 32 16.19 -0.52 30.19
C GLN A 32 15.97 -0.31 28.68
N ASP A 33 14.92 0.41 28.30
CA ASP A 33 14.50 0.63 26.90
C ASP A 33 14.17 -0.68 26.15
N MET A 34 13.85 -1.74 26.89
CA MET A 34 13.32 -2.98 26.31
C MET A 34 11.81 -2.84 26.10
N PRO A 35 11.22 -3.50 25.09
CA PRO A 35 9.77 -3.51 24.90
C PRO A 35 9.08 -4.05 26.16
N ALA A 36 8.09 -3.33 26.68
CA ALA A 36 7.27 -3.85 27.75
C ALA A 36 6.43 -5.01 27.20
N GLY A 37 6.52 -6.20 27.80
CA GLY A 37 5.89 -7.42 27.26
C GLY A 37 4.36 -7.41 27.19
N PHE A 38 3.69 -6.40 27.73
CA PHE A 38 2.25 -6.19 27.55
C PHE A 38 1.93 -5.23 26.39
N SER A 39 2.89 -4.44 25.90
CA SER A 39 2.63 -3.37 24.95
C SER A 39 2.15 -3.94 23.62
N ASN A 40 1.07 -3.39 23.09
CA ASN A 40 0.73 -3.61 21.69
C ASN A 40 1.81 -3.01 20.79
N TYR A 41 1.92 -3.58 19.59
CA TYR A 41 2.86 -3.23 18.53
C TYR A 41 2.13 -3.14 17.18
N GLY A 42 2.82 -2.81 16.10
CA GLY A 42 2.28 -2.78 14.74
C GLY A 42 2.28 -1.39 14.11
N GLY A 43 1.57 -1.28 12.98
CA GLY A 43 1.54 -0.08 12.14
C GLY A 43 1.02 1.19 12.82
N SER A 44 0.24 1.05 13.89
CA SER A 44 -0.34 2.18 14.66
C SER A 44 0.56 2.71 15.78
N VAL A 45 1.79 2.18 15.93
CA VAL A 45 2.77 2.73 16.87
C VAL A 45 3.61 3.78 16.15
N ASP A 46 3.59 5.01 16.67
CA ASP A 46 4.37 6.14 16.16
C ASP A 46 5.65 6.37 16.94
N LEU A 47 5.63 6.15 18.25
CA LEU A 47 6.81 6.22 19.11
C LEU A 47 6.61 5.45 20.43
N ALA A 48 7.69 5.27 21.17
CA ALA A 48 7.68 4.62 22.47
C ALA A 48 7.94 5.60 23.62
N ALA A 49 7.49 5.23 24.82
CA ALA A 49 7.89 5.91 26.05
C ALA A 49 7.92 4.92 27.23
N PRO A 50 8.60 5.25 28.34
CA PRO A 50 8.60 4.40 29.53
C PRO A 50 7.19 4.11 30.04
N GLY A 51 6.78 2.85 30.03
CA GLY A 51 5.52 2.37 30.60
C GLY A 51 5.70 1.39 31.75
N GLY A 52 6.94 1.04 32.08
CA GLY A 52 7.31 0.10 33.14
C GLY A 52 7.09 -1.37 32.74
N ARG A 53 7.42 -2.28 33.65
CA ARG A 53 7.28 -3.73 33.46
C ARG A 53 6.41 -4.35 34.54
N GLU A 54 5.46 -5.20 34.13
CA GLU A 54 4.65 -5.95 35.10
C GLU A 54 5.53 -6.89 35.93
N ARG A 55 5.40 -6.80 37.26
CA ARG A 55 6.05 -7.69 38.25
C ARG A 55 7.58 -7.74 38.15
N SER A 56 8.24 -6.59 38.30
CA SER A 56 9.68 -6.52 38.59
C SER A 56 9.95 -6.28 40.07
N SER A 57 10.91 -7.00 40.65
CA SER A 57 11.53 -6.64 41.94
C SER A 57 12.74 -5.72 41.78
N ASP A 58 13.15 -5.48 40.53
CA ASP A 58 14.26 -4.59 40.18
C ASP A 58 13.72 -3.17 39.94
N PRO A 59 14.06 -2.21 40.82
CA PRO A 59 13.56 -0.84 40.75
C PRO A 59 13.98 -0.10 39.47
N GLU A 60 15.03 -0.53 38.77
CA GLU A 60 15.49 0.13 37.54
C GLU A 60 14.56 -0.13 36.35
N ILE A 61 13.82 -1.24 36.35
CA ILE A 61 12.85 -1.62 35.31
C ILE A 61 11.40 -1.64 35.83
N SER A 62 11.20 -1.18 37.07
CA SER A 62 9.92 -1.17 37.77
C SER A 62 8.88 -0.24 37.13
N ALA A 63 7.67 -0.30 37.69
CA ALA A 63 6.53 0.51 37.31
C ALA A 63 6.76 2.03 37.42
N ILE A 64 5.88 2.81 36.79
CA ILE A 64 5.89 4.27 36.84
C ILE A 64 5.17 4.73 38.12
N ILE A 65 5.89 5.45 38.98
CA ILE A 65 5.31 6.08 40.17
C ILE A 65 4.29 7.13 39.72
N SER A 66 3.04 6.90 40.08
CA SER A 66 1.89 7.66 39.61
C SER A 66 1.08 8.16 40.79
N THR A 67 0.53 9.36 40.67
CA THR A 67 -0.43 9.89 41.66
C THR A 67 -1.70 9.04 41.67
N GLN A 68 -2.14 8.63 42.85
CA GLN A 68 -3.34 7.84 43.06
C GLN A 68 -4.13 8.38 44.24
N ALA A 69 -5.29 7.75 44.48
CA ALA A 69 -6.14 8.02 45.60
C ALA A 69 -6.29 6.73 46.43
N ALA A 70 -6.12 6.83 47.75
CA ALA A 70 -6.30 5.72 48.66
C ALA A 70 -7.51 5.95 49.57
N LEU A 71 -8.15 4.87 50.01
CA LEU A 71 -9.21 4.91 51.02
C LEU A 71 -8.57 4.76 52.41
N ALA A 72 -8.79 5.74 53.27
CA ALA A 72 -8.38 5.71 54.67
C ALA A 72 -9.58 5.96 55.60
N GLU A 73 -9.40 5.69 56.90
CA GLU A 73 -10.39 6.09 57.91
C GLU A 73 -10.55 7.61 57.89
N GLY A 74 -11.68 8.09 57.35
CA GLY A 74 -11.96 9.53 57.17
C GLY A 74 -12.12 9.98 55.72
N GLY A 75 -11.90 9.12 54.72
CA GLY A 75 -12.24 9.40 53.32
C GLY A 75 -11.12 9.09 52.32
N ILE A 76 -11.21 9.71 51.14
CA ILE A 76 -10.21 9.59 50.08
C ILE A 76 -9.02 10.51 50.40
N ILE A 77 -7.82 9.94 50.41
CA ILE A 77 -6.56 10.67 50.60
C ILE A 77 -5.69 10.58 49.34
N ALA A 78 -4.82 11.58 49.13
CA ALA A 78 -3.82 11.54 48.07
C ALA A 78 -2.73 10.52 48.40
N ASP A 79 -2.32 9.74 47.40
CA ASP A 79 -1.33 8.69 47.53
C ASP A 79 -0.47 8.57 46.25
N PHE A 80 0.57 7.74 46.30
CA PHE A 80 1.35 7.34 45.15
C PHE A 80 1.33 5.82 44.99
N GLY A 81 1.17 5.37 43.76
CA GLY A 81 1.19 3.95 43.44
C GLY A 81 2.01 3.66 42.19
N GLU A 82 2.54 2.45 42.14
CA GLU A 82 3.26 1.91 41.00
C GLU A 82 2.25 1.44 39.93
N LEU A 83 2.31 2.03 38.73
CA LEU A 83 1.47 1.64 37.59
C LEU A 83 2.32 1.27 36.38
N THR A 84 1.83 0.29 35.62
CA THR A 84 2.42 -0.13 34.35
C THR A 84 1.39 0.00 33.23
N GLY A 85 1.84 0.38 32.04
CA GLY A 85 0.98 0.40 30.87
C GLY A 85 1.40 1.41 29.80
N THR A 86 0.92 1.19 28.59
CA THR A 86 0.96 2.18 27.50
C THR A 86 0.21 3.47 27.86
N SER A 87 -0.70 3.44 28.83
CA SER A 87 -1.31 4.63 29.44
C SER A 87 -0.26 5.54 30.09
N MET A 88 0.67 4.97 30.86
CA MET A 88 1.74 5.71 31.55
C MET A 88 2.80 6.22 30.54
N ALA A 89 3.03 5.47 29.47
CA ALA A 89 3.87 5.91 28.35
C ALA A 89 3.22 7.12 27.62
N SER A 90 1.93 7.03 27.31
CA SER A 90 1.19 8.06 26.57
C SER A 90 1.17 9.43 27.25
N VAL A 91 0.98 9.45 28.58
CA VAL A 91 0.96 10.72 29.33
C VAL A 91 2.34 11.40 29.35
N GLN A 92 3.44 10.65 29.30
CA GLN A 92 4.78 11.23 29.18
C GLN A 92 4.97 11.90 27.83
N VAL A 93 4.56 11.26 26.74
CA VAL A 93 4.58 11.84 25.40
C VAL A 93 3.71 13.11 25.34
N ALA A 94 2.49 13.06 25.90
CA ALA A 94 1.62 14.23 25.98
C ALA A 94 2.27 15.39 26.76
N GLY A 95 2.98 15.08 27.86
CA GLY A 95 3.74 16.06 28.64
C GLY A 95 4.86 16.72 27.83
N VAL A 96 5.66 15.93 27.10
CA VAL A 96 6.73 16.45 26.23
C VAL A 96 6.16 17.33 25.11
N LEU A 97 5.08 16.91 24.46
CA LEU A 97 4.40 17.73 23.44
C LEU A 97 3.82 19.03 24.03
N GLY A 98 3.38 19.00 25.29
CA GLY A 98 3.00 20.18 26.06
C GLY A 98 4.16 21.15 26.26
N LEU A 99 5.34 20.65 26.64
CA LEU A 99 6.57 21.45 26.76
C LEU A 99 6.97 22.05 25.40
N MET A 100 6.94 21.26 24.34
CA MET A 100 7.24 21.73 23.00
C MET A 100 6.28 22.86 22.58
N LYS A 101 4.99 22.70 22.85
CA LYS A 101 3.98 23.73 22.51
C LYS A 101 4.11 24.99 23.35
N ALA A 102 4.61 24.89 24.59
CA ALA A 102 4.92 26.07 25.40
C ALA A 102 6.08 26.89 24.82
N VAL A 103 7.11 26.22 24.28
CA VAL A 103 8.27 26.85 23.64
C VAL A 103 7.91 27.41 22.27
N TYR A 104 7.13 26.66 21.49
CA TYR A 104 6.69 27.04 20.14
C TYR A 104 5.16 26.93 20.02
N PRO A 105 4.40 27.99 20.33
CA PRO A 105 2.92 27.96 20.33
C PRO A 105 2.29 27.55 19.00
N GLN A 106 3.00 27.82 17.88
CA GLN A 106 2.60 27.45 16.52
C GLN A 106 2.81 25.96 16.18
N LEU A 107 3.23 25.13 17.15
CA LEU A 107 3.37 23.68 16.96
C LEU A 107 2.02 23.07 16.57
N THR A 108 1.95 22.55 15.34
CA THR A 108 0.79 21.84 14.77
C THR A 108 1.00 20.32 14.78
N PRO A 109 -0.05 19.50 14.67
CA PRO A 109 0.10 18.04 14.54
C PRO A 109 1.02 17.63 13.38
N GLU A 110 0.87 18.26 12.22
CA GLU A 110 1.69 17.98 11.04
C GLU A 110 3.17 18.31 11.32
N LEU A 111 3.43 19.36 12.09
CA LEU A 111 4.79 19.71 12.50
C LEU A 111 5.40 18.65 13.43
N VAL A 112 4.59 18.10 14.34
CA VAL A 112 5.02 17.01 15.24
C VAL A 112 5.34 15.76 14.45
N GLU A 113 4.46 15.33 13.54
CA GLU A 113 4.70 14.16 12.68
C GLU A 113 6.00 14.32 11.89
N ARG A 114 6.26 15.52 11.37
CA ARG A 114 7.49 15.80 10.63
C ARG A 114 8.74 15.80 11.52
N LEU A 115 8.68 16.40 12.71
CA LEU A 115 9.79 16.37 13.66
C LEU A 115 10.07 14.94 14.14
N LEU A 116 9.01 14.15 14.36
CA LEU A 116 9.09 12.77 14.78
C LEU A 116 9.75 11.90 13.71
N SER A 117 9.23 11.94 12.48
CA SER A 117 9.72 11.09 11.39
C SER A 117 11.11 11.49 10.87
N ALA A 118 11.54 12.73 11.08
CA ALA A 118 12.92 13.18 10.84
C ALA A 118 13.87 12.81 11.99
N GLY A 119 13.36 12.18 13.06
CA GLY A 119 14.16 11.75 14.20
C GLY A 119 14.65 12.92 15.05
N HIS A 120 13.91 14.03 15.13
CA HIS A 120 14.22 15.18 16.00
C HIS A 120 13.57 15.10 17.37
N MET A 121 12.80 14.05 17.66
CA MET A 121 12.07 13.92 18.92
C MET A 121 12.44 12.69 19.75
N THR A 122 13.06 11.70 19.13
CA THR A 122 13.24 10.37 19.71
C THR A 122 14.69 9.91 19.67
N VAL A 123 15.02 8.96 20.54
CA VAL A 123 16.18 8.09 20.40
C VAL A 123 15.70 6.81 19.71
N ASP A 124 16.28 6.50 18.55
CA ASP A 124 15.96 5.31 17.77
C ASP A 124 16.33 4.05 18.56
N LEU A 125 15.39 3.11 18.66
CA LEU A 125 15.54 1.84 19.39
C LEU A 125 15.23 0.69 18.44
N GLY A 126 15.93 -0.43 18.57
CA GLY A 126 15.72 -1.58 17.69
C GLY A 126 16.35 -1.38 16.29
N PRO A 127 15.72 -1.90 15.22
CA PRO A 127 16.18 -1.70 13.85
C PRO A 127 16.20 -0.22 13.47
N LYS A 128 17.22 0.22 12.73
CA LYS A 128 17.34 1.63 12.32
C LYS A 128 16.08 2.13 11.57
N GLY A 129 15.51 3.23 12.05
CA GLY A 129 14.32 3.85 11.47
C GLY A 129 13.03 3.38 12.13
N ARG A 130 11.88 3.68 11.52
CA ARG A 130 10.59 3.31 12.11
C ARG A 130 10.37 1.81 12.12
N ASP A 131 10.06 1.23 13.28
CA ASP A 131 9.67 -0.17 13.43
C ASP A 131 8.32 -0.31 14.16
N ASP A 132 7.74 -1.50 14.14
CA ASP A 132 6.41 -1.77 14.69
C ASP A 132 6.37 -1.83 16.23
N VAL A 133 7.53 -1.94 16.89
CA VAL A 133 7.62 -2.06 18.36
C VAL A 133 7.84 -0.68 18.99
N PHE A 134 8.81 0.07 18.48
CA PHE A 134 9.19 1.37 19.04
C PHE A 134 8.69 2.57 18.23
N GLY A 135 8.02 2.35 17.09
CA GLY A 135 7.70 3.43 16.17
C GLY A 135 8.99 4.09 15.71
N HIS A 136 9.08 5.41 15.82
CA HIS A 136 10.30 6.19 15.55
C HIS A 136 11.32 6.18 16.71
N GLY A 137 11.14 5.33 17.72
CA GLY A 137 12.00 5.24 18.89
C GLY A 137 11.38 5.84 20.16
N ARG A 138 12.15 5.85 21.25
CA ARG A 138 11.69 6.39 22.54
C ARG A 138 11.75 7.91 22.57
N ILE A 139 10.70 8.56 23.08
CA ILE A 139 10.65 10.01 23.24
C ILE A 139 11.86 10.52 24.06
N ASP A 140 12.50 11.59 23.58
CA ASP A 140 13.57 12.32 24.24
C ASP A 140 13.14 13.78 24.43
N SER A 141 12.91 14.16 25.68
CA SER A 141 12.37 15.48 26.02
C SER A 141 13.31 16.62 25.65
N TYR A 142 14.62 16.44 25.86
CA TYR A 142 15.63 17.44 25.52
C TYR A 142 15.69 17.65 24.01
N LYS A 143 15.82 16.56 23.25
CA LYS A 143 15.88 16.57 21.80
C LYS A 143 14.62 17.19 21.18
N ALA A 144 13.45 16.79 21.68
CA ALA A 144 12.17 17.29 21.21
C ALA A 144 11.99 18.80 21.49
N VAL A 145 12.30 19.26 22.71
CA VAL A 145 12.20 20.69 23.07
C VAL A 145 13.23 21.53 22.30
N GLU A 146 14.46 21.03 22.16
CA GLU A 146 15.50 21.73 21.40
C GLU A 146 15.12 21.87 19.92
N SER A 147 14.46 20.87 19.33
CA SER A 147 13.99 20.96 17.94
C SER A 147 13.03 22.12 17.71
N VAL A 148 12.08 22.36 18.63
CA VAL A 148 11.14 23.48 18.51
C VAL A 148 11.73 24.82 18.96
N ASN A 149 12.73 24.81 19.83
CA ASN A 149 13.52 26.00 20.16
C ASN A 149 14.27 26.53 18.92
N GLN A 150 14.81 25.64 18.10
CA GLN A 150 15.42 26.00 16.82
C GLN A 150 14.40 26.61 15.85
N LEU A 151 13.20 26.03 15.77
CA LEU A 151 12.10 26.61 14.98
C LEU A 151 11.70 28.00 15.49
N ALA A 152 11.61 28.19 16.80
CA ALA A 152 11.31 29.49 17.42
C ALA A 152 12.42 30.53 17.11
N ALA A 153 13.68 30.09 16.98
CA ALA A 153 14.80 30.92 16.55
C ALA A 153 14.82 31.21 15.03
N GLY A 154 13.82 30.75 14.27
CA GLY A 154 13.73 30.96 12.84
C GLY A 154 14.67 30.07 12.02
N MET A 155 15.22 29.02 12.62
CA MET A 155 15.97 28.01 11.86
C MET A 155 15.02 27.32 10.87
N PRO A 156 15.51 27.01 9.65
CA PRO A 156 14.69 26.35 8.66
C PRO A 156 14.18 25.01 9.21
N PHE A 157 12.96 24.69 8.85
CA PHE A 157 12.34 23.43 9.22
C PHE A 157 13.18 22.25 8.69
N PRO A 158 13.34 21.15 9.44
CA PRO A 158 14.08 20.00 8.94
C PRO A 158 13.46 19.46 7.66
N ASP A 159 14.29 19.45 6.63
CA ASP A 159 14.00 18.89 5.32
C ASP A 159 13.48 17.46 5.46
N GLN A 160 12.25 17.24 4.98
CA GLN A 160 11.59 15.95 5.03
C GLN A 160 11.16 15.52 3.63
N PRO A 161 12.03 14.77 2.95
CA PRO A 161 11.68 14.26 1.64
C PRO A 161 10.61 13.17 1.79
N VAL A 162 9.51 13.29 1.05
CA VAL A 162 8.49 12.24 0.97
C VAL A 162 8.62 11.57 -0.37
N VAL A 163 8.87 10.26 -0.37
CA VAL A 163 9.05 9.50 -1.61
C VAL A 163 7.68 9.28 -2.26
N ALA A 164 7.49 9.83 -3.45
CA ALA A 164 6.32 9.62 -4.29
C ALA A 164 6.72 8.88 -5.57
N LEU A 165 6.27 7.64 -5.70
CA LEU A 165 6.54 6.81 -6.87
C LEU A 165 5.51 7.10 -7.95
N SER A 166 5.94 7.17 -9.21
CA SER A 166 5.04 7.38 -10.35
C SER A 166 4.00 6.28 -10.54
N THR A 167 4.25 5.10 -9.95
CA THR A 167 3.33 3.96 -9.94
C THR A 167 3.56 3.08 -8.72
N THR A 168 2.51 2.40 -8.25
CA THR A 168 2.58 1.39 -7.20
C THR A 168 2.88 -0.01 -7.74
N TYR A 169 2.83 -0.19 -9.07
CA TYR A 169 3.08 -1.46 -9.74
C TYR A 169 3.54 -1.26 -11.19
N LEU A 170 4.45 -2.12 -11.65
CA LEU A 170 4.95 -2.12 -13.02
C LEU A 170 4.48 -3.36 -13.77
N ASN A 171 3.86 -3.16 -14.92
CA ASN A 171 3.49 -4.24 -15.84
C ASN A 171 4.18 -4.04 -17.19
N VAL A 172 4.99 -5.01 -17.60
CA VAL A 172 5.65 -5.00 -18.91
C VAL A 172 5.17 -6.22 -19.71
N SER A 173 4.23 -5.98 -20.62
CA SER A 173 3.72 -7.04 -21.50
C SER A 173 4.80 -7.61 -22.41
N SER A 174 4.54 -8.76 -23.01
CA SER A 174 5.42 -9.42 -23.99
C SER A 174 5.81 -8.52 -25.19
N LEU A 175 4.98 -7.52 -25.51
CA LEU A 175 5.21 -6.58 -26.61
C LEU A 175 6.11 -5.38 -26.23
N ARG A 176 6.44 -5.21 -24.95
CA ARG A 176 7.27 -4.10 -24.46
C ARG A 176 8.52 -4.66 -23.81
N GLU A 177 9.66 -4.01 -24.01
CA GLU A 177 10.92 -4.43 -23.40
C GLU A 177 11.27 -3.59 -22.15
N SER A 178 10.52 -2.52 -21.90
CA SER A 178 10.80 -1.60 -20.81
C SER A 178 9.56 -0.90 -20.24
N ALA A 179 9.74 -0.33 -19.04
CA ALA A 179 8.80 0.57 -18.39
C ALA A 179 9.54 1.72 -17.68
N LEU A 180 8.83 2.82 -17.44
CA LEU A 180 9.36 3.99 -16.74
C LEU A 180 8.91 3.98 -15.28
N LEU A 181 9.84 4.31 -14.39
CA LEU A 181 9.59 4.58 -12.98
C LEU A 181 10.23 5.92 -12.63
N SER A 182 9.47 6.84 -12.05
CA SER A 182 10.02 8.09 -11.51
C SER A 182 9.87 8.11 -10.00
N VAL A 183 10.91 8.58 -9.31
CA VAL A 183 10.96 8.74 -7.86
C VAL A 183 10.97 10.22 -7.56
N ASN A 184 9.84 10.74 -7.08
CA ASN A 184 9.68 12.16 -6.83
C ASN A 184 9.78 12.47 -5.33
N ASN A 185 10.17 13.70 -5.02
CA ASN A 185 9.97 14.27 -3.68
C ASN A 185 8.62 14.99 -3.62
N ALA A 186 7.65 14.43 -2.91
CA ALA A 186 6.38 15.09 -2.59
C ALA A 186 6.42 15.86 -1.26
N GLY A 187 7.56 15.81 -0.56
CA GLY A 187 7.79 16.54 0.68
C GLY A 187 8.67 17.77 0.47
N ASN A 188 9.28 18.23 1.56
CA ASN A 188 10.23 19.34 1.52
C ASN A 188 11.66 18.82 1.51
N GLY A 189 12.62 19.70 1.21
CA GLY A 189 14.03 19.36 1.27
C GLY A 189 14.55 18.49 0.14
N THR A 190 15.69 17.85 0.39
CA THR A 190 16.41 17.09 -0.65
C THR A 190 16.20 15.58 -0.50
N LEU A 191 15.43 14.98 -1.40
CA LEU A 191 15.41 13.52 -1.58
C LEU A 191 16.70 13.11 -2.30
N LYS A 192 17.41 12.15 -1.74
CA LYS A 192 18.58 11.53 -2.39
C LYS A 192 18.26 10.07 -2.64
N VAL A 193 18.19 9.67 -3.92
CA VAL A 193 18.12 8.26 -4.28
C VAL A 193 19.55 7.74 -4.39
N SER A 194 19.85 6.71 -3.60
CA SER A 194 21.20 6.12 -3.53
C SER A 194 21.35 4.89 -4.44
N ALA A 195 20.25 4.17 -4.68
CA ALA A 195 20.22 3.03 -5.57
C ALA A 195 18.78 2.72 -6.02
N VAL A 196 18.63 2.31 -7.28
CA VAL A 196 17.44 1.65 -7.80
C VAL A 196 17.88 0.37 -8.49
N THR A 197 17.37 -0.78 -8.04
CA THR A 197 17.85 -2.10 -8.48
C THR A 197 16.70 -3.08 -8.69
N GLY A 198 16.79 -3.93 -9.71
CA GLY A 198 15.89 -5.08 -9.86
C GLY A 198 16.26 -6.22 -8.90
N GLU A 199 15.29 -7.03 -8.51
CA GLU A 199 15.49 -8.22 -7.65
C GLU A 199 16.20 -9.36 -8.40
N SER A 200 16.16 -9.37 -9.74
CA SER A 200 16.79 -10.43 -10.55
C SER A 200 17.64 -9.89 -11.69
N ASN A 201 18.55 -10.72 -12.18
CA ASN A 201 19.53 -10.41 -13.23
C ASN A 201 18.92 -10.11 -14.61
N TYR A 202 17.67 -10.51 -14.86
CA TYR A 202 16.93 -10.16 -16.08
C TYR A 202 16.23 -8.80 -16.01
N VAL A 203 16.35 -8.08 -14.89
CA VAL A 203 15.82 -6.72 -14.71
C VAL A 203 16.98 -5.75 -14.61
N GLN A 204 17.17 -4.93 -15.64
CA GLN A 204 18.17 -3.86 -15.67
C GLN A 204 17.50 -2.52 -15.39
N VAL A 205 18.18 -1.65 -14.66
CA VAL A 205 17.69 -0.32 -14.30
C VAL A 205 18.69 0.70 -14.83
N ASP A 206 18.26 1.50 -15.79
CA ASP A 206 19.05 2.60 -16.33
C ASP A 206 18.49 3.93 -15.84
N GLU A 207 19.33 4.78 -15.24
CA GLU A 207 18.96 6.16 -14.94
C GLU A 207 19.00 6.98 -16.25
N ILE A 208 17.87 7.59 -16.62
CA ILE A 208 17.70 8.21 -17.95
C ILE A 208 17.76 9.74 -17.90
N ARG A 209 17.59 10.33 -16.71
CA ARG A 209 17.45 11.78 -16.52
C ARG A 209 17.92 12.19 -15.13
N ALA A 210 18.36 13.44 -15.01
CA ALA A 210 18.70 14.10 -13.74
C ALA A 210 17.47 14.41 -12.85
N ASP A 211 16.28 13.91 -13.20
CA ASP A 211 15.02 14.09 -12.47
C ASP A 211 14.57 12.81 -11.74
N GLU A 212 15.52 11.94 -11.37
CA GLU A 212 15.25 10.69 -10.64
C GLU A 212 14.25 9.76 -11.39
N SER A 213 14.37 9.73 -12.73
CA SER A 213 13.63 8.83 -13.61
C SER A 213 14.49 7.67 -14.11
N TYR A 214 13.91 6.48 -14.03
CA TYR A 214 14.56 5.19 -14.28
C TYR A 214 13.83 4.41 -15.38
N LEU A 215 14.59 3.87 -16.33
CA LEU A 215 14.12 2.92 -17.34
C LEU A 215 14.36 1.51 -16.81
N ILE A 216 13.28 0.80 -16.56
CA ILE A 216 13.33 -0.61 -16.21
C ILE A 216 13.33 -1.41 -17.51
N ARG A 217 14.43 -2.08 -17.83
CA ARG A 217 14.58 -2.94 -19.03
C ARG A 217 14.56 -4.40 -18.64
N LEU A 218 13.93 -5.21 -19.49
CA LEU A 218 13.83 -6.65 -19.30
C LEU A 218 14.67 -7.39 -20.32
N ASN A 219 15.60 -8.22 -19.84
CA ASN A 219 16.27 -9.22 -20.67
C ASN A 219 15.52 -10.55 -20.56
N ARG A 220 14.68 -10.84 -21.55
CA ARG A 220 13.90 -12.09 -21.60
C ARG A 220 14.62 -13.26 -22.26
N THR A 221 15.86 -13.06 -22.72
CA THR A 221 16.59 -14.10 -23.45
C THR A 221 16.86 -15.30 -22.54
N GLY A 222 16.46 -16.49 -23.00
CA GLY A 222 16.66 -17.74 -22.26
C GLY A 222 15.65 -17.99 -21.13
N LEU A 223 14.66 -17.12 -20.94
CA LEU A 223 13.54 -17.38 -20.05
C LEU A 223 12.49 -18.24 -20.76
N ALA A 224 11.83 -19.14 -20.02
CA ALA A 224 10.74 -19.97 -20.53
C ALA A 224 9.46 -19.14 -20.71
N ASN A 225 8.53 -19.63 -21.54
CA ASN A 225 7.22 -18.99 -21.68
C ASN A 225 6.47 -18.99 -20.34
N GLY A 226 5.93 -17.83 -19.94
CA GLY A 226 5.21 -17.71 -18.68
C GLY A 226 5.07 -16.29 -18.16
N LEU A 227 4.37 -16.16 -17.02
CA LEU A 227 4.24 -14.93 -16.26
C LEU A 227 5.28 -14.91 -15.13
N TYR A 228 6.03 -13.83 -15.05
CA TYR A 228 7.10 -13.64 -14.07
C TYR A 228 6.74 -12.51 -13.11
N GLN A 229 7.05 -12.71 -11.83
CA GLN A 229 6.94 -11.70 -10.78
C GLN A 229 8.33 -11.34 -10.28
N ASN A 230 8.54 -10.05 -10.01
CA ASN A 230 9.80 -9.48 -9.57
C ASN A 230 9.54 -8.20 -8.76
N ARG A 231 10.59 -7.53 -8.28
CA ARG A 231 10.49 -6.22 -7.63
C ARG A 231 11.60 -5.28 -8.07
N ILE A 232 11.27 -3.99 -8.09
CA ILE A 232 12.25 -2.91 -8.13
C ILE A 232 12.42 -2.40 -6.71
N HIS A 233 13.65 -2.41 -6.20
CA HIS A 233 14.02 -1.85 -4.91
C HIS A 233 14.57 -0.43 -5.09
N ILE A 234 14.07 0.51 -4.30
CA ILE A 234 14.53 1.90 -4.26
C ILE A 234 15.11 2.15 -2.88
N THR A 235 16.36 2.60 -2.80
CA THR A 235 17.01 3.00 -1.54
C THR A 235 17.24 4.51 -1.55
N THR A 236 16.64 5.23 -0.61
CA THR A 236 16.76 6.67 -0.46
C THR A 236 17.42 7.03 0.88
N ASN A 237 17.71 8.32 1.09
CA ASN A 237 18.08 8.84 2.41
C ASN A 237 16.94 8.76 3.45
N THR A 238 15.72 8.43 3.04
CA THR A 238 14.52 8.35 3.89
C THR A 238 14.03 6.92 4.12
N GLY A 239 14.52 5.92 3.39
CA GLY A 239 14.14 4.53 3.60
C GLY A 239 14.37 3.64 2.39
N ARG A 240 13.82 2.42 2.46
CA ARG A 240 13.79 1.47 1.34
C ARG A 240 12.34 1.22 0.93
N PHE A 241 12.10 1.26 -0.37
CA PHE A 241 10.79 1.08 -0.98
C PHE A 241 10.88 -0.03 -2.02
N SER A 242 9.75 -0.68 -2.32
CA SER A 242 9.69 -1.68 -3.38
C SER A 242 8.45 -1.50 -4.24
N VAL A 243 8.63 -1.62 -5.56
CA VAL A 243 7.55 -1.63 -6.55
C VAL A 243 7.49 -3.04 -7.14
N PRO A 244 6.38 -3.77 -7.04
CA PRO A 244 6.25 -5.05 -7.72
C PRO A 244 6.27 -4.86 -9.23
N LEU A 245 6.94 -5.76 -9.92
CA LEU A 245 7.10 -5.80 -11.37
C LEU A 245 6.61 -7.14 -11.88
N VAL A 246 5.74 -7.13 -12.88
CA VAL A 246 5.28 -8.33 -13.57
C VAL A 246 5.49 -8.20 -15.05
N PHE A 247 5.93 -9.29 -15.66
CA PHE A 247 6.12 -9.36 -17.11
C PHE A 247 5.84 -10.75 -17.65
N SER A 248 5.47 -10.82 -18.92
CA SER A 248 5.30 -12.09 -19.62
C SER A 248 6.43 -12.34 -20.60
N VAL A 249 6.80 -13.62 -20.73
CA VAL A 249 7.68 -14.13 -21.78
C VAL A 249 6.81 -14.99 -22.68
N VAL A 250 6.77 -14.63 -23.95
CA VAL A 250 6.10 -15.41 -24.99
C VAL A 250 7.11 -15.53 -26.12
N GLU A 251 7.38 -16.75 -26.56
CA GLU A 251 8.14 -17.01 -27.77
C GLU A 251 7.49 -16.25 -28.92
N SER A 252 8.27 -15.74 -29.86
CA SER A 252 7.74 -15.11 -31.06
C SER A 252 6.85 -16.11 -31.78
N VAL A 253 5.55 -16.09 -31.48
CA VAL A 253 4.54 -16.87 -32.16
C VAL A 253 4.54 -16.32 -33.58
N SER A 254 5.05 -17.10 -34.54
CA SER A 254 4.59 -16.94 -35.92
C SER A 254 3.07 -16.96 -35.81
N LEU A 255 2.41 -15.82 -36.05
CA LEU A 255 0.97 -15.69 -35.91
C LEU A 255 0.28 -16.63 -36.90
N ARG A 256 0.21 -17.92 -36.58
CA ARG A 256 -0.92 -18.76 -36.94
C ARG A 256 -2.01 -18.28 -36.00
N PHE A 257 -2.86 -17.42 -36.51
CA PHE A 257 -4.07 -17.00 -35.84
C PHE A 257 -4.97 -18.25 -35.72
N SER A 258 -4.70 -19.14 -34.76
CA SER A 258 -5.58 -20.29 -34.48
C SER A 258 -5.97 -20.42 -33.01
N ASP A 259 -5.37 -19.68 -32.09
CA ASP A 259 -5.58 -19.91 -30.66
C ASP A 259 -5.75 -18.60 -29.87
N ILE A 260 -6.83 -17.86 -30.13
CA ILE A 260 -7.27 -16.76 -29.23
C ILE A 260 -8.03 -17.31 -28.00
N GLY A 261 -8.00 -18.64 -27.79
CA GLY A 261 -8.74 -19.29 -26.70
C GLY A 261 -10.25 -19.26 -26.91
N ALA A 262 -11.01 -19.73 -25.92
CA ALA A 262 -12.46 -19.67 -25.95
C ALA A 262 -12.92 -18.21 -25.84
N ILE A 263 -13.82 -17.78 -26.73
CA ILE A 263 -14.48 -16.49 -26.60
C ILE A 263 -15.78 -16.66 -25.79
N LYS A 264 -16.10 -15.64 -25.01
CA LYS A 264 -17.39 -15.54 -24.32
C LYS A 264 -18.29 -14.57 -25.08
N MET A 265 -19.54 -14.98 -25.23
CA MET A 265 -20.55 -14.21 -25.93
C MET A 265 -21.76 -14.01 -25.04
N LYS A 266 -22.22 -12.76 -24.90
CA LYS A 266 -23.43 -12.40 -24.17
C LYS A 266 -24.46 -11.79 -25.12
N LEU A 267 -25.69 -12.30 -25.10
CA LEU A 267 -26.80 -11.76 -25.88
C LEU A 267 -27.81 -11.08 -24.96
N LYS A 268 -28.19 -9.84 -25.27
CA LYS A 268 -29.21 -9.09 -24.54
C LYS A 268 -30.53 -9.11 -25.30
N THR A 269 -31.54 -9.74 -24.71
CA THR A 269 -32.91 -9.75 -25.21
C THR A 269 -33.70 -8.54 -24.69
N SER A 270 -34.90 -8.28 -25.23
CA SER A 270 -35.76 -7.17 -24.80
C SER A 270 -36.17 -7.22 -23.32
N SER A 271 -36.06 -8.38 -22.67
CA SER A 271 -36.30 -8.57 -21.23
C SER A 271 -35.09 -8.18 -20.35
N SER A 272 -34.00 -7.68 -20.95
CA SER A 272 -32.76 -7.26 -20.27
C SER A 272 -31.98 -8.41 -19.57
N VAL A 273 -32.25 -9.65 -19.94
CA VAL A 273 -31.49 -10.81 -19.47
C VAL A 273 -30.33 -11.07 -20.43
N TRP A 274 -29.13 -11.28 -19.87
CA TRP A 274 -27.96 -11.71 -20.63
C TRP A 274 -27.89 -13.23 -20.65
N GLU A 275 -27.92 -13.81 -21.85
CA GLU A 275 -27.58 -15.22 -22.04
C GLU A 275 -26.11 -15.36 -22.41
N GLU A 276 -25.42 -16.30 -21.77
CA GLU A 276 -23.97 -16.49 -21.94
C GLU A 276 -23.65 -17.82 -22.61
N GLN A 277 -22.77 -17.77 -23.61
CA GLN A 277 -22.15 -18.97 -24.18
C GLN A 277 -20.63 -18.82 -24.30
N LYS A 278 -19.94 -19.95 -24.17
CA LYS A 278 -18.51 -20.09 -24.46
C LYS A 278 -18.36 -20.79 -25.81
N ALA A 279 -17.70 -20.16 -26.76
CA ALA A 279 -17.38 -20.77 -28.06
C ALA A 279 -15.87 -21.03 -28.13
N ALA A 280 -15.48 -22.26 -28.45
CA ALA A 280 -14.09 -22.58 -28.79
C ALA A 280 -13.80 -22.20 -30.25
N ALA A 281 -12.54 -21.88 -30.56
CA ALA A 281 -12.13 -21.57 -31.92
C ALA A 281 -12.37 -22.78 -32.85
N GLY A 282 -13.14 -22.57 -33.92
CA GLY A 282 -13.28 -23.53 -35.01
C GLY A 282 -12.09 -23.50 -35.97
N GLN A 283 -12.17 -24.28 -37.07
CA GLN A 283 -11.22 -24.13 -38.17
C GLN A 283 -11.31 -22.70 -38.75
N ASP A 284 -10.15 -22.11 -39.05
CA ASP A 284 -10.01 -20.77 -39.67
C ASP A 284 -10.52 -19.57 -38.85
N ASN A 285 -10.51 -19.64 -37.50
CA ASN A 285 -11.01 -18.58 -36.59
C ASN A 285 -12.49 -18.26 -36.70
N HIS A 286 -13.30 -19.16 -37.25
CA HIS A 286 -14.74 -19.06 -37.14
C HIS A 286 -15.18 -19.57 -35.78
N TYR A 287 -15.91 -18.74 -35.05
CA TYR A 287 -16.56 -19.11 -33.79
C TYR A 287 -18.05 -19.31 -34.08
N ALA A 288 -18.50 -20.55 -34.04
CA ALA A 288 -19.92 -20.87 -34.19
C ALA A 288 -20.60 -20.80 -32.83
N TYR A 289 -21.75 -20.13 -32.77
CA TYR A 289 -22.59 -20.01 -31.57
C TYR A 289 -24.06 -19.95 -31.97
N THR A 290 -24.91 -20.44 -31.07
CA THR A 290 -26.36 -20.48 -31.29
C THR A 290 -27.04 -20.07 -30.00
N PHE A 291 -27.69 -18.91 -30.00
CA PHE A 291 -28.56 -18.50 -28.89
C PHE A 291 -30.00 -18.88 -29.22
N GLU A 292 -30.67 -19.55 -28.29
CA GLU A 292 -32.12 -19.75 -28.35
C GLU A 292 -32.78 -18.64 -27.54
N ALA A 293 -33.17 -17.55 -28.21
CA ALA A 293 -33.85 -16.43 -27.57
C ALA A 293 -35.34 -16.43 -27.95
N ASP A 294 -36.21 -16.30 -26.95
CA ASP A 294 -37.66 -16.21 -27.13
C ASP A 294 -38.11 -14.89 -27.79
N ASP A 295 -37.26 -13.84 -27.70
CA ASP A 295 -37.50 -12.49 -28.20
C ASP A 295 -36.34 -11.95 -29.05
N ALA A 296 -36.61 -10.88 -29.80
CA ALA A 296 -35.61 -10.25 -30.67
C ALA A 296 -34.40 -9.72 -29.86
N PRO A 297 -33.17 -10.12 -30.23
CA PRO A 297 -31.98 -9.59 -29.57
C PRO A 297 -31.75 -8.12 -29.90
N SER A 298 -31.20 -7.39 -28.95
CA SER A 298 -30.91 -5.95 -29.08
C SER A 298 -29.41 -5.65 -29.12
N GLU A 299 -28.60 -6.49 -28.47
CA GLU A 299 -27.17 -6.25 -28.28
C GLU A 299 -26.45 -7.60 -28.14
N LEU A 300 -25.32 -7.71 -28.81
CA LEU A 300 -24.40 -8.84 -28.70
C LEU A 300 -23.04 -8.33 -28.24
N LEU A 301 -22.53 -8.93 -27.17
CA LEU A 301 -21.20 -8.68 -26.63
C LEU A 301 -20.33 -9.91 -26.87
N ALA A 302 -19.16 -9.75 -27.48
CA ALA A 302 -18.20 -10.84 -27.65
C ALA A 302 -16.82 -10.39 -27.17
N GLY A 303 -16.16 -11.19 -26.34
CA GLY A 303 -14.87 -10.84 -25.77
C GLY A 303 -14.04 -12.04 -25.32
N VAL A 304 -12.76 -11.78 -25.13
CA VAL A 304 -11.83 -12.73 -24.49
C VAL A 304 -11.82 -12.47 -22.99
N ASP A 305 -12.06 -13.52 -22.23
CA ASP A 305 -11.97 -13.54 -20.77
C ASP A 305 -10.55 -13.96 -20.40
N LEU A 306 -9.66 -12.97 -20.22
CA LEU A 306 -8.21 -13.21 -20.15
C LEU A 306 -7.74 -13.63 -18.75
N ASP A 307 -8.49 -13.27 -17.71
CA ASP A 307 -8.22 -13.65 -16.32
C ASP A 307 -9.19 -14.70 -15.77
N ASN A 308 -10.14 -15.16 -16.59
CA ASN A 308 -11.10 -16.23 -16.31
C ASN A 308 -11.96 -15.95 -15.08
N ASP A 309 -12.30 -14.67 -14.86
CA ASP A 309 -13.03 -14.19 -13.69
C ASP A 309 -14.56 -14.28 -13.84
N GLY A 310 -15.06 -14.52 -15.05
CA GLY A 310 -16.49 -14.56 -15.31
C GLY A 310 -16.98 -13.43 -16.22
N GLU A 311 -16.29 -12.29 -16.23
CA GLU A 311 -16.64 -11.11 -16.99
C GLU A 311 -16.00 -11.12 -18.40
N VAL A 312 -16.54 -10.26 -19.28
CA VAL A 312 -15.89 -9.89 -20.54
C VAL A 312 -15.99 -8.38 -20.67
N CYS A 313 -15.03 -7.77 -21.35
CA CYS A 313 -14.88 -6.31 -21.43
C CYS A 313 -14.42 -5.64 -20.13
N ALA A 314 -13.83 -6.41 -19.21
CA ALA A 314 -13.18 -5.83 -18.05
C ALA A 314 -11.94 -5.01 -18.50
N PRO A 315 -11.44 -4.08 -17.65
CA PRO A 315 -10.23 -3.33 -17.97
C PRO A 315 -9.06 -4.27 -18.31
N ARG A 316 -8.54 -4.16 -19.55
CA ARG A 316 -7.48 -4.99 -20.19
C ARG A 316 -7.97 -6.20 -20.99
N GLU A 317 -9.27 -6.42 -21.06
CA GLU A 317 -9.87 -7.40 -21.96
C GLU A 317 -10.25 -6.78 -23.29
N ARG A 318 -10.16 -7.58 -24.37
CA ARG A 318 -10.58 -7.14 -25.70
C ARG A 318 -11.99 -7.65 -25.93
N CYS A 319 -12.88 -6.74 -26.32
CA CYS A 319 -14.22 -7.11 -26.70
C CYS A 319 -14.79 -6.21 -27.78
N VAL A 320 -15.88 -6.67 -28.39
CA VAL A 320 -16.67 -5.95 -29.37
C VAL A 320 -18.14 -6.01 -28.95
N THR A 321 -18.82 -4.86 -29.07
CA THR A 321 -20.26 -4.75 -28.90
C THR A 321 -20.89 -4.51 -30.26
N LEU A 322 -21.86 -5.34 -30.63
CA LEU A 322 -22.65 -5.21 -31.84
C LEU A 322 -24.11 -4.91 -31.45
N PHE A 323 -24.63 -3.78 -31.92
CA PHE A 323 -26.05 -3.48 -31.79
C PHE A 323 -26.82 -4.24 -32.85
N VAL A 324 -27.60 -5.20 -32.39
CA VAL A 324 -28.38 -6.08 -33.25
C VAL A 324 -29.72 -5.39 -33.47
N GLY A 325 -29.80 -4.49 -34.45
CA GLY A 325 -31.08 -4.01 -34.95
C GLY A 325 -31.85 -5.13 -35.68
N ASN A 326 -32.93 -4.79 -36.39
CA ASN A 326 -33.68 -5.70 -37.30
C ASN A 326 -32.84 -6.31 -38.46
N ALA A 327 -31.50 -6.28 -38.37
CA ALA A 327 -30.53 -6.70 -39.38
C ALA A 327 -30.06 -8.16 -39.24
N LEU A 328 -30.51 -8.92 -38.23
CA LEU A 328 -30.47 -10.38 -38.33
C LEU A 328 -31.67 -10.82 -39.17
N GLY A 329 -31.40 -11.20 -40.42
CA GLY A 329 -32.41 -11.72 -41.32
C GLY A 329 -33.16 -12.86 -40.65
N LYS A 330 -34.49 -12.72 -40.55
CA LYS A 330 -35.38 -13.86 -40.32
C LYS A 330 -35.16 -14.87 -41.45
N ASN A 331 -34.29 -15.85 -41.24
CA ASN A 331 -34.39 -17.10 -41.99
C ASN A 331 -35.56 -17.87 -41.38
N VAL A 332 -36.72 -17.64 -41.97
CA VAL A 332 -37.90 -18.49 -41.82
C VAL A 332 -37.52 -19.86 -42.36
N GLY A 333 -37.21 -20.82 -41.48
CA GLY A 333 -37.06 -22.22 -41.85
C GLY A 333 -35.80 -22.98 -41.39
N SER A 334 -35.08 -22.54 -40.37
CA SER A 334 -34.18 -23.39 -39.55
C SER A 334 -33.75 -22.60 -38.32
N THR A 335 -33.76 -23.21 -37.14
CA THR A 335 -33.52 -22.59 -35.82
C THR A 335 -32.04 -22.26 -35.55
N GLU A 336 -31.34 -21.71 -36.54
CA GLU A 336 -29.93 -21.32 -36.41
C GLU A 336 -29.74 -19.89 -36.92
N ASN A 337 -29.77 -18.93 -36.00
CA ASN A 337 -29.25 -17.59 -36.27
C ASN A 337 -27.73 -17.64 -36.16
N ILE A 338 -27.06 -18.02 -37.26
CA ILE A 338 -25.59 -17.97 -37.34
C ILE A 338 -25.20 -16.51 -37.56
N VAL A 339 -24.43 -15.96 -36.63
CA VAL A 339 -23.83 -14.64 -36.78
C VAL A 339 -22.34 -14.83 -37.00
N ASP A 340 -21.90 -14.65 -38.24
CA ASP A 340 -20.48 -14.72 -38.60
C ASP A 340 -19.78 -13.43 -38.15
N VAL A 341 -18.99 -13.53 -37.08
CA VAL A 341 -18.12 -12.44 -36.63
C VAL A 341 -16.73 -12.65 -37.24
N THR A 342 -16.47 -12.04 -38.39
CA THR A 342 -15.13 -12.03 -38.98
C THR A 342 -14.29 -10.91 -38.36
N TYR A 343 -13.24 -11.28 -37.63
CA TYR A 343 -12.28 -10.30 -37.11
C TYR A 343 -11.32 -9.87 -38.23
N MET A 344 -11.45 -8.63 -38.72
CA MET A 344 -10.47 -8.02 -39.63
C MET A 344 -9.66 -6.95 -38.88
N PRO A 345 -8.32 -7.04 -38.82
CA PRO A 345 -7.51 -5.98 -38.25
C PRO A 345 -7.59 -4.71 -39.11
N LEU A 346 -7.71 -3.55 -38.46
CA LEU A 346 -7.45 -2.26 -39.10
C LEU A 346 -5.99 -2.24 -39.54
N MET A 347 -5.74 -2.00 -40.83
CA MET A 347 -4.40 -1.83 -41.37
C MET A 347 -3.81 -0.49 -40.90
N GLN A 348 -2.60 -0.60 -40.32
CA GLN A 348 -1.61 0.42 -39.91
C GLN A 348 -1.92 1.23 -38.65
#